data_AF-A0A935FAI3-F1
#
_entry.id   AF-A0A935FAI3-F1
#
_cell.length_a   1.000
_cell.length_b   1.000
_cell.length_c   1.000
_cell.angle_alpha   90.00
_cell.angle_beta   90.00
_cell.angle_gamma   90.00
#
_symmetry.space_group_name_H-M   'P 1'
#
loop_
_entity.id
_entity.type
_entity.pdbx_description
1 polymer ?
#
loop_
_entity_poly.entity_id
_entity_poly.type
_entity_poly.pdbx_seq_one_letter_code
_entity_poly.pdbx_strand_id
1 'polypeptide(L)'
;MKLLKQCYNLYRKNIPAIERKSAVAKYIDQTWNYAVRDSIVKYDTSSTTKITAMGLFDAVEALRLNNKEEFYPIDKDLNQVTNTSLIFHAVSLDDNRANIYTPILVNSKYTNTSSQQRFKDSLIEVWFSGGHRDVGGGPSNKRELSTVSLHWMLNQITRFGLFRDSIFAVHPLGFVHNTANSIIFSPIHKNRNIPFYYQNRVDSFHGKIKIHISVIKRLESGALPRFKILPYQRDWYDLPPFNTCFDKINGGRKLKPDCSCIEVIE
;
A
#
# COMPACT_ATOMS: atom_id res chain seq x y z
N MET A 1 14.66 -8.24 31.24
CA MET A 1 14.72 -6.91 30.58
C MET A 1 16.04 -6.63 29.82
N LYS A 2 17.23 -7.08 30.30
CA LYS A 2 18.53 -6.85 29.65
C LYS A 2 18.65 -7.39 28.21
N LEU A 3 18.16 -8.61 27.95
CA LEU A 3 18.16 -9.24 26.63
C LEU A 3 17.44 -8.38 25.58
N LEU A 4 16.18 -8.00 25.85
CA LEU A 4 15.37 -7.18 24.95
C LEU A 4 16.02 -5.83 24.64
N LYS A 5 16.56 -5.14 25.67
CA LYS A 5 17.26 -3.86 25.49
C LYS A 5 18.47 -3.99 24.58
N GLN A 6 19.25 -5.07 24.71
CA GLN A 6 20.42 -5.30 23.86
C GLN A 6 20.04 -5.73 22.44
N CYS A 7 19.02 -6.59 22.28
CA CYS A 7 18.47 -6.92 20.97
C CYS A 7 18.00 -5.65 20.24
N TYR A 8 17.26 -4.77 20.92
CA TYR A 8 16.85 -3.48 20.37
C TYR A 8 18.03 -2.58 20.00
N ASN A 9 19.06 -2.51 20.86
CA ASN A 9 20.26 -1.72 20.58
C ASN A 9 21.03 -2.22 19.36
N LEU A 10 21.06 -3.53 19.12
CA LEU A 10 21.65 -4.12 17.92
C LEU A 10 20.77 -3.86 16.68
N TYR A 11 19.45 -4.02 16.82
CA TYR A 11 18.47 -3.77 15.76
C TYR A 11 18.39 -2.30 15.32
N ARG A 12 18.57 -1.33 16.23
CA ARG A 12 18.46 0.09 15.86
C ARG A 12 19.71 0.66 15.18
N LYS A 13 20.79 -0.13 15.06
CA LYS A 13 22.05 0.32 14.42
C LYS A 13 21.82 0.69 12.95
N ASN A 14 22.50 1.72 12.49
CA ASN A 14 22.43 2.16 11.09
C ASN A 14 23.37 1.34 10.19
N ILE A 15 23.16 0.03 10.14
CA ILE A 15 23.91 -0.94 9.31
C ILE A 15 22.92 -1.75 8.45
N PRO A 16 23.37 -2.47 7.40
CA PRO A 16 22.51 -3.30 6.56
C PRO A 16 21.61 -4.26 7.36
N ALA A 17 20.40 -4.52 6.85
CA ALA A 17 19.41 -5.34 7.55
C ALA A 17 19.91 -6.76 7.86
N ILE A 18 20.69 -7.35 6.94
CA ILE A 18 21.28 -8.68 7.14
C ILE A 18 22.28 -8.68 8.29
N GLU A 19 23.11 -7.64 8.41
CA GLU A 19 24.07 -7.49 9.51
C GLU A 19 23.35 -7.28 10.85
N ARG A 20 22.27 -6.49 10.86
CA ARG A 20 21.42 -6.34 12.05
C ARG A 20 20.85 -7.67 12.52
N LYS A 21 20.30 -8.47 11.59
CA LYS A 21 19.75 -9.80 11.87
C LYS A 21 20.83 -10.72 12.45
N SER A 22 21.99 -10.79 11.80
CA SER A 22 23.13 -11.59 12.26
C SER A 22 23.63 -11.18 13.65
N ALA A 23 23.68 -9.86 13.93
CA ALA A 23 24.10 -9.36 15.23
C ALA A 23 23.11 -9.72 16.35
N VAL A 24 21.80 -9.58 16.09
CA VAL A 24 20.74 -9.97 17.04
C VAL A 24 20.76 -11.48 17.28
N ALA A 25 20.83 -12.28 16.20
CA ALA A 25 20.92 -13.74 16.27
C ALA A 25 22.09 -14.19 17.14
N LYS A 26 23.30 -13.71 16.82
CA LYS A 26 24.51 -14.00 17.59
C LYS A 26 24.36 -13.66 19.07
N TYR A 27 23.75 -12.51 19.38
CA TYR A 27 23.56 -12.11 20.78
C TYR A 27 22.57 -13.02 21.51
N ILE A 28 21.46 -13.39 20.87
CA ILE A 28 20.49 -14.35 21.44
C ILE A 28 21.16 -15.71 21.67
N ASP A 29 21.96 -16.19 20.71
CA ASP A 29 22.65 -17.47 20.80
C ASP A 29 23.66 -17.50 21.96
N GLN A 30 24.47 -16.45 22.07
CA GLN A 30 25.50 -16.33 23.11
C GLN A 30 24.94 -16.00 24.50
N THR A 31 23.66 -15.66 24.63
CA THR A 31 23.07 -15.28 25.92
C THR A 31 21.92 -16.21 26.32
N TRP A 32 20.75 -16.06 25.71
CA TRP A 32 19.57 -16.85 26.05
C TRP A 32 19.80 -18.32 25.73
N ASN A 33 20.11 -18.66 24.48
CA ASN A 33 20.21 -20.06 24.05
C ASN A 33 21.35 -20.80 24.77
N TYR A 34 22.44 -20.10 25.08
CA TYR A 34 23.51 -20.64 25.93
C TYR A 34 23.05 -20.92 27.37
N ALA A 35 22.28 -20.00 27.97
CA ALA A 35 21.76 -20.16 29.32
C ALA A 35 20.72 -21.29 29.43
N VAL A 36 19.93 -21.50 28.37
CA VAL A 36 18.91 -22.57 28.28
C VAL A 36 19.36 -23.75 27.41
N ARG A 37 20.66 -24.02 27.33
CA ARG A 37 21.22 -25.02 26.40
C ARG A 37 20.65 -26.43 26.53
N ASP A 38 20.21 -26.79 27.74
CA ASP A 38 19.61 -28.09 28.08
C ASP A 38 18.07 -28.05 28.08
N SER A 39 17.47 -26.93 27.67
CA SER A 39 16.01 -26.74 27.55
C SER A 39 15.54 -26.90 26.10
N ILE A 40 14.27 -27.27 25.97
CA ILE A 40 13.52 -27.32 24.71
C ILE A 40 13.11 -25.93 24.19
N VAL A 41 13.09 -24.89 25.05
CA VAL A 41 12.63 -23.54 24.67
C VAL A 41 13.80 -22.64 24.29
N LYS A 42 14.45 -22.98 23.17
CA LYS A 42 15.45 -22.12 22.52
C LYS A 42 14.76 -21.14 21.58
N TYR A 43 15.31 -19.94 21.44
CA TYR A 43 14.91 -19.04 20.36
C TYR A 43 15.54 -19.53 19.06
N ASP A 44 14.71 -19.82 18.06
CA ASP A 44 15.18 -20.06 16.71
C ASP A 44 15.63 -18.73 16.06
N THR A 45 16.94 -18.52 16.07
CA THR A 45 17.62 -17.39 15.41
C THR A 45 17.94 -17.67 13.94
N SER A 46 17.79 -18.92 13.51
CA SER A 46 18.00 -19.38 12.13
C SER A 46 16.74 -19.24 11.27
N SER A 47 15.61 -18.90 11.90
CA SER A 47 14.29 -18.93 11.30
C SER A 47 14.26 -18.30 9.90
N THR A 48 14.15 -19.18 8.91
CA THR A 48 13.95 -18.85 7.50
C THR A 48 12.46 -18.72 7.17
N THR A 49 11.61 -18.52 8.19
CA THR A 49 10.16 -18.48 8.05
C THR A 49 9.75 -17.60 6.88
N LYS A 50 9.17 -18.25 5.88
CA LYS A 50 8.63 -17.58 4.70
C LYS A 50 7.17 -17.23 4.97
N ILE A 51 6.81 -16.00 4.65
CA ILE A 51 5.42 -15.55 4.65
C ILE A 51 4.83 -15.97 3.29
N THR A 52 3.90 -16.92 3.28
CA THR A 52 3.30 -17.41 2.02
C THR A 52 2.58 -16.30 1.25
N ALA A 53 1.82 -15.48 1.95
CA ALA A 53 1.10 -14.35 1.38
C ALA A 53 0.97 -13.22 2.40
N MET A 54 1.02 -11.98 1.92
CA MET A 54 0.83 -10.76 2.70
C MET A 54 -0.20 -9.86 2.02
N GLY A 55 -1.30 -9.57 2.72
CA GLY A 55 -2.27 -8.56 2.31
C GLY A 55 -1.97 -7.23 2.98
N LEU A 56 -1.80 -6.17 2.18
CA LEU A 56 -1.57 -4.81 2.62
C LEU A 56 -2.76 -3.94 2.20
N PHE A 57 -3.19 -3.06 3.09
CA PHE A 57 -4.18 -2.02 2.80
C PHE A 57 -3.54 -0.66 3.06
N ASP A 58 -3.39 0.10 1.97
CA ASP A 58 -2.94 1.48 1.94
C ASP A 58 -1.80 1.78 2.93
N ALA A 59 -0.71 1.03 2.82
CA ALA A 59 0.44 1.18 3.71
C ALA A 59 0.97 2.62 3.61
N VAL A 60 1.10 3.32 4.74
CA VAL A 60 1.53 4.72 4.81
C VAL A 60 2.58 4.92 5.88
N GLU A 61 3.50 5.85 5.63
CA GLU A 61 4.34 6.41 6.68
C GLU A 61 3.67 7.67 7.23
N ALA A 62 2.90 7.53 8.31
CA ALA A 62 2.12 8.63 8.86
C ALA A 62 2.97 9.62 9.69
N LEU A 63 2.51 10.88 9.76
CA LEU A 63 3.02 11.93 10.69
C LEU A 63 4.43 12.45 10.40
N ARG A 64 4.91 12.38 9.17
CA ARG A 64 6.11 13.11 8.76
C ARG A 64 5.77 14.58 8.50
N LEU A 65 6.27 15.48 9.35
CA LEU A 65 6.00 16.93 9.32
C LEU A 65 6.75 17.69 8.20
N ASN A 66 6.96 17.07 7.04
CA ASN A 66 7.64 17.72 5.91
C ASN A 66 6.67 17.76 4.72
N ASN A 67 6.24 18.96 4.32
CA ASN A 67 5.22 19.25 3.30
C ASN A 67 5.50 18.78 1.85
N LYS A 68 6.40 17.81 1.66
CA LYS A 68 6.79 17.32 0.34
C LYS A 68 6.51 15.81 0.27
N GLU A 69 5.44 15.47 -0.45
CA GLU A 69 5.14 14.12 -0.97
C GLU A 69 6.32 13.54 -1.78
N GLU A 70 7.24 14.40 -2.22
CA GLU A 70 8.50 14.06 -2.92
C GLU A 70 9.54 13.38 -2.02
N PHE A 71 9.24 13.10 -0.74
CA PHE A 71 10.16 12.38 0.12
C PHE A 71 10.05 10.87 -0.02
N TYR A 72 11.22 10.32 -0.33
CA TYR A 72 11.62 8.93 -0.33
C TYR A 72 11.09 8.19 0.91
N PRO A 73 10.39 7.05 0.76
CA PRO A 73 10.22 6.13 1.88
C PRO A 73 11.59 5.89 2.52
N ILE A 74 11.66 5.85 3.84
CA ILE A 74 12.92 5.52 4.50
C ILE A 74 13.35 4.16 3.95
N ASP A 75 14.61 4.05 3.48
CA ASP A 75 15.22 2.81 2.99
C ASP A 75 15.05 1.59 3.93
N LYS A 76 14.56 1.81 5.15
CA LYS A 76 14.37 0.83 6.21
C LYS A 76 13.03 0.12 6.16
N ASP A 77 11.97 0.71 5.59
CA ASP A 77 10.60 0.23 5.83
C ASP A 77 10.23 -1.00 4.99
N LEU A 78 10.74 -1.11 3.75
CA LEU A 78 10.45 -2.26 2.87
C LEU A 78 11.43 -3.42 2.95
N ASN A 79 12.47 -3.33 3.80
CA ASN A 79 13.25 -4.53 4.18
C ASN A 79 12.38 -5.58 4.89
N GLN A 80 11.16 -5.20 5.31
CA GLN A 80 10.22 -6.01 6.07
C GLN A 80 9.43 -7.02 5.24
N VAL A 81 9.39 -6.90 3.90
CA VAL A 81 8.65 -7.86 3.05
C VAL A 81 9.55 -8.91 2.38
N THR A 82 10.85 -8.88 2.63
CA THR A 82 11.88 -9.71 1.95
C THR A 82 11.76 -11.22 2.11
N ASN A 83 11.07 -11.70 3.15
CA ASN A 83 10.78 -13.11 3.38
C ASN A 83 9.36 -13.51 2.92
N THR A 84 8.70 -12.68 2.11
CA THR A 84 7.35 -12.94 1.61
C THR A 84 7.38 -13.56 0.22
N SER A 85 6.46 -14.49 -0.06
CA SER A 85 6.32 -15.15 -1.35
C SER A 85 5.32 -14.47 -2.27
N LEU A 86 4.22 -13.93 -1.74
CA LEU A 86 3.18 -13.20 -2.49
C LEU A 86 2.72 -11.97 -1.71
N ILE A 87 2.58 -10.83 -2.39
CA ILE A 87 2.15 -9.56 -1.80
C ILE A 87 0.96 -9.03 -2.59
N PHE A 88 -0.15 -8.80 -1.90
CA PHE A 88 -1.33 -8.12 -2.43
C PHE A 88 -1.44 -6.78 -1.73
N HIS A 89 -1.50 -5.68 -2.47
CA HIS A 89 -1.55 -4.34 -1.90
C HIS A 89 -2.70 -3.54 -2.49
N ALA A 90 -3.73 -3.29 -1.70
CA ALA A 90 -4.84 -2.41 -2.06
C ALA A 90 -4.47 -0.97 -1.68
N VAL A 91 -4.36 -0.07 -2.65
CA VAL A 91 -3.85 1.30 -2.45
C VAL A 91 -4.97 2.34 -2.64
N SER A 92 -5.03 3.34 -1.77
CA SER A 92 -5.98 4.45 -1.90
C SER A 92 -5.59 5.41 -3.03
N LEU A 93 -6.53 5.71 -3.90
CA LEU A 93 -6.33 6.71 -4.96
C LEU A 93 -6.71 8.12 -4.49
N ASP A 94 -7.70 8.23 -3.61
CA ASP A 94 -8.37 9.51 -3.28
C ASP A 94 -7.98 10.08 -1.91
N ASP A 95 -6.94 9.58 -1.22
CA ASP A 95 -6.51 10.21 0.04
C ASP A 95 -5.94 11.61 -0.22
N ASN A 96 -6.59 12.64 0.34
CA ASN A 96 -6.25 14.04 0.13
C ASN A 96 -5.35 14.62 1.23
N ARG A 97 -4.62 13.75 1.93
CA ARG A 97 -3.58 14.09 2.92
C ARG A 97 -2.20 13.60 2.48
N ALA A 98 -1.91 13.63 1.17
CA ALA A 98 -0.66 13.08 0.60
C ALA A 98 0.64 13.74 1.13
N ASN A 99 0.54 14.85 1.87
CA ASN A 99 1.64 15.46 2.60
C ASN A 99 2.03 14.72 3.89
N ILE A 100 1.11 14.00 4.53
CA ILE A 100 1.32 13.31 5.81
C ILE A 100 0.93 11.82 5.79
N TYR A 101 0.22 11.37 4.75
CA TYR A 101 -0.18 9.98 4.47
C TYR A 101 0.35 9.57 3.08
N THR A 102 1.67 9.68 2.91
CA THR A 102 2.35 9.22 1.70
C THR A 102 2.32 7.69 1.64
N PRO A 103 1.81 7.08 0.54
CA PRO A 103 1.78 5.64 0.41
C PRO A 103 3.18 5.04 0.26
N ILE A 104 3.41 3.91 0.92
CA ILE A 104 4.60 3.07 0.78
C ILE A 104 4.29 2.03 -0.30
N LEU A 105 4.68 2.31 -1.54
CA LEU A 105 4.48 1.40 -2.68
C LEU A 105 5.61 0.39 -2.78
N VAL A 106 5.28 -0.89 -2.93
CA VAL A 106 6.30 -1.96 -2.99
C VAL A 106 7.10 -1.91 -4.30
N ASN A 107 6.48 -1.43 -5.37
CA ASN A 107 7.09 -1.30 -6.70
C ASN A 107 7.82 0.05 -6.92
N SER A 108 7.95 0.91 -5.91
CA SER A 108 8.56 2.24 -6.05
C SER A 108 10.08 2.17 -6.10
N LYS A 109 10.73 2.87 -7.05
CA LYS A 109 12.20 2.88 -7.21
C LYS A 109 12.97 3.36 -5.98
N TYR A 110 12.27 4.01 -5.05
CA TYR A 110 12.81 4.52 -3.80
C TYR A 110 12.81 3.49 -2.67
N THR A 111 12.47 2.25 -2.99
CA THR A 111 12.44 1.17 -2.03
C THR A 111 13.51 0.15 -2.43
N ASN A 112 13.95 -0.70 -1.51
CA ASN A 112 15.18 -1.49 -1.71
C ASN A 112 15.13 -2.36 -2.99
N THR A 113 15.90 -1.94 -4.00
CA THR A 113 15.92 -2.50 -5.37
C THR A 113 16.19 -4.00 -5.43
N SER A 114 17.07 -4.51 -4.56
CA SER A 114 17.41 -5.94 -4.49
C SER A 114 16.19 -6.82 -4.18
N SER A 115 15.26 -6.30 -3.39
CA SER A 115 14.05 -7.02 -2.99
C SER A 115 12.98 -6.90 -4.08
N GLN A 116 12.95 -5.79 -4.80
CA GLN A 116 11.91 -5.50 -5.78
C GLN A 116 12.00 -6.34 -7.04
N GLN A 117 13.22 -6.62 -7.53
CA GLN A 117 13.39 -7.51 -8.69
C GLN A 117 12.87 -8.93 -8.40
N ARG A 118 12.94 -9.36 -7.14
CA ARG A 118 12.37 -10.63 -6.68
C ARG A 118 10.83 -10.63 -6.65
N PHE A 119 10.20 -9.46 -6.55
CA PHE A 119 8.74 -9.35 -6.42
C PHE A 119 8.00 -9.14 -7.74
N LYS A 120 8.69 -9.09 -8.88
CA LYS A 120 8.06 -8.81 -10.18
C LYS A 120 6.83 -9.67 -10.45
N ASP A 121 6.94 -10.98 -10.19
CA ASP A 121 5.90 -11.96 -10.47
C ASP A 121 5.03 -12.29 -9.24
N SER A 122 5.33 -11.67 -8.08
CA SER A 122 4.67 -11.96 -6.81
C SER A 122 4.03 -10.75 -6.13
N LEU A 123 4.06 -9.58 -6.77
CA LEU A 123 3.38 -8.37 -6.31
C LEU A 123 2.15 -8.06 -7.16
N ILE A 124 1.00 -7.95 -6.51
CA ILE A 124 -0.23 -7.39 -7.10
C ILE A 124 -0.62 -6.17 -6.29
N GLU A 125 -0.19 -5.00 -6.77
CA GLU A 125 -0.54 -3.69 -6.19
C GLU A 125 -1.62 -3.02 -7.04
N VAL A 126 -2.81 -2.79 -6.48
CA VAL A 126 -4.01 -2.32 -7.19
C VAL A 126 -4.56 -1.08 -6.52
N TRP A 127 -4.89 -0.07 -7.33
CA TRP A 127 -5.44 1.19 -6.86
C TRP A 127 -6.97 1.17 -6.83
N PHE A 128 -7.53 1.63 -5.71
CA PHE A 128 -8.97 1.69 -5.42
C PHE A 128 -9.38 3.14 -5.15
N SER A 129 -10.63 3.49 -5.51
CA SER A 129 -11.22 4.76 -5.13
C SER A 129 -11.45 4.83 -3.61
N GLY A 130 -11.43 6.04 -3.09
CA GLY A 130 -11.56 6.34 -1.68
C GLY A 130 -10.24 6.76 -1.02
N GLY A 131 -10.33 7.40 0.15
CA GLY A 131 -9.20 7.70 1.02
C GLY A 131 -8.70 6.48 1.81
N HIS A 132 -7.76 6.67 2.73
CA HIS A 132 -7.14 5.59 3.52
C HIS A 132 -8.15 4.67 4.20
N ARG A 133 -9.20 5.22 4.82
CA ARG A 133 -10.27 4.44 5.48
C ARG A 133 -11.27 3.83 4.52
N ASP A 134 -11.45 4.42 3.34
CA ASP A 134 -12.33 3.88 2.31
C ASP A 134 -11.71 2.66 1.61
N VAL A 135 -10.40 2.45 1.75
CA VAL A 135 -9.69 1.26 1.27
C VAL A 135 -9.34 0.31 2.41
N GLY A 136 -8.86 0.81 3.55
CA GLY A 136 -8.42 -0.01 4.70
C GLY A 136 -9.50 -0.34 5.73
N GLY A 137 -10.66 0.30 5.67
CA GLY A 137 -11.74 0.15 6.65
C GLY A 137 -11.69 1.19 7.79
N GLY A 138 -12.83 1.37 8.47
CA GLY A 138 -12.99 2.34 9.55
C GLY A 138 -14.36 2.22 10.25
N PRO A 139 -14.61 3.00 11.32
CA PRO A 139 -15.87 2.92 12.07
C PRO A 139 -17.09 3.36 11.24
N SER A 140 -18.20 2.70 11.54
CA SER A 140 -19.23 2.25 10.60
C SER A 140 -20.30 3.26 10.18
N ASN A 141 -20.70 3.18 8.90
CA ASN A 141 -21.98 3.64 8.37
C ASN A 141 -22.51 2.65 7.31
N LYS A 142 -23.76 2.81 6.85
CA LYS A 142 -24.34 1.96 5.79
C LYS A 142 -23.65 2.27 4.45
N ARG A 143 -23.27 1.23 3.69
CA ARG A 143 -22.67 1.27 2.33
C ARG A 143 -21.20 1.71 2.25
N GLU A 144 -20.33 1.01 2.97
CA GLU A 144 -18.89 1.31 3.00
C GLU A 144 -18.18 0.95 1.70
N LEU A 145 -17.40 1.89 1.16
CA LEU A 145 -16.59 1.68 -0.05
C LEU A 145 -15.46 0.65 0.18
N SER A 146 -14.99 0.50 1.42
CA SER A 146 -13.98 -0.48 1.86
C SER A 146 -14.37 -1.93 1.62
N THR A 147 -15.67 -2.20 1.48
CA THR A 147 -16.15 -3.54 1.06
C THR A 147 -15.58 -3.95 -0.30
N VAL A 148 -15.26 -3.00 -1.18
CA VAL A 148 -14.69 -3.30 -2.50
C VAL A 148 -13.26 -3.85 -2.39
N SER A 149 -12.37 -3.13 -1.70
CA SER A 149 -10.98 -3.57 -1.49
C SER A 149 -10.91 -4.82 -0.62
N LEU A 150 -11.80 -4.95 0.38
CA LEU A 150 -11.91 -6.15 1.18
C LEU A 150 -12.31 -7.37 0.34
N HIS A 151 -13.31 -7.23 -0.54
CA HIS A 151 -13.75 -8.31 -1.43
C HIS A 151 -12.62 -8.75 -2.36
N TRP A 152 -11.94 -7.79 -2.99
CA TRP A 152 -10.77 -8.08 -3.82
C TRP A 152 -9.68 -8.82 -3.04
N MET A 153 -9.32 -8.33 -1.85
CA MET A 153 -8.29 -8.95 -1.01
C MET A 153 -8.68 -10.39 -0.61
N LEU A 154 -9.93 -10.62 -0.23
CA LEU A 154 -10.44 -11.95 0.09
C LEU A 154 -10.33 -12.89 -1.12
N ASN A 155 -10.68 -12.43 -2.33
CA ASN A 155 -10.49 -13.23 -3.55
C ASN A 155 -9.02 -13.58 -3.80
N GLN A 156 -8.07 -12.72 -3.41
CA GLN A 156 -6.64 -13.03 -3.52
C GLN A 156 -6.15 -14.07 -2.52
N ILE A 157 -6.74 -14.12 -1.31
CA ILE A 157 -6.23 -14.94 -0.20
C ILE A 157 -7.06 -16.19 0.13
N THR A 158 -8.32 -16.27 -0.34
CA THR A 158 -9.21 -17.43 -0.15
C THR A 158 -8.62 -18.70 -0.74
N ARG A 159 -7.87 -18.60 -1.85
CA ARG A 159 -7.12 -19.72 -2.45
C ARG A 159 -6.12 -20.40 -1.51
N PHE A 160 -5.74 -19.78 -0.40
CA PHE A 160 -4.86 -20.39 0.61
C PHE A 160 -5.61 -21.18 1.69
N GLY A 161 -6.95 -21.27 1.62
CA GLY A 161 -7.76 -22.00 2.61
C GLY A 161 -7.77 -21.36 4.00
N LEU A 162 -7.40 -20.08 4.11
CA LEU A 162 -7.28 -19.37 5.39
C LEU A 162 -8.62 -18.87 5.94
N PHE A 163 -9.60 -18.66 5.07
CA PHE A 163 -10.89 -18.08 5.40
C PHE A 163 -12.01 -18.95 4.84
N ARG A 164 -13.15 -18.92 5.51
CA ARG A 164 -14.41 -19.43 4.95
C ARG A 164 -14.95 -18.43 3.94
N ASP A 165 -15.73 -18.92 2.99
CA ASP A 165 -16.44 -18.06 2.05
C ASP A 165 -17.26 -17.02 2.82
N SER A 166 -16.95 -15.76 2.56
CA SER A 166 -17.57 -14.61 3.21
C SER A 166 -18.36 -13.84 2.17
N ILE A 167 -19.68 -13.89 2.27
CA ILE A 167 -20.58 -13.15 1.38
C ILE A 167 -21.00 -11.87 2.11
N PHE A 168 -20.72 -10.73 1.51
CA PHE A 168 -21.18 -9.43 1.98
C PHE A 168 -21.46 -8.52 0.78
N ALA A 169 -22.28 -7.51 1.00
CA ALA A 169 -22.61 -6.55 -0.04
C ALA A 169 -21.40 -5.68 -0.39
N VAL A 170 -21.08 -5.58 -1.67
CA VAL A 170 -20.02 -4.72 -2.20
C VAL A 170 -20.63 -3.42 -2.71
N HIS A 171 -20.06 -2.28 -2.30
CA HIS A 171 -20.61 -0.96 -2.60
C HIS A 171 -19.66 -0.09 -3.44
N PRO A 172 -19.52 -0.37 -4.75
CA PRO A 172 -18.59 0.38 -5.62
C PRO A 172 -18.93 1.87 -5.73
N LEU A 173 -20.21 2.23 -5.54
CA LEU A 173 -20.69 3.62 -5.51
C LEU A 173 -20.87 4.15 -4.08
N GLY A 174 -20.23 3.52 -3.08
CA GLY A 174 -20.22 3.99 -1.69
C GLY A 174 -19.66 5.40 -1.56
N PHE A 175 -19.97 6.06 -0.45
CA PHE A 175 -19.50 7.42 -0.17
C PHE A 175 -17.97 7.44 0.02
N VAL A 176 -17.30 8.47 -0.51
CA VAL A 176 -15.86 8.71 -0.30
C VAL A 176 -15.70 9.78 0.76
N HIS A 177 -15.00 9.45 1.83
CA HIS A 177 -14.80 10.38 2.94
C HIS A 177 -13.73 11.42 2.58
N ASN A 178 -13.97 12.69 2.91
CA ASN A 178 -12.94 13.71 2.85
C ASN A 178 -12.00 13.53 4.05
N THR A 179 -10.83 12.92 3.81
CA THR A 179 -9.94 12.51 4.89
C THR A 179 -9.26 13.68 5.59
N ALA A 180 -8.95 14.78 4.89
CA ALA A 180 -8.39 15.99 5.46
C ALA A 180 -9.30 16.68 6.48
N ASN A 181 -10.63 16.57 6.35
CA ASN A 181 -11.58 17.16 7.31
C ASN A 181 -11.58 16.46 8.68
N SER A 182 -10.92 15.32 8.83
CA SER A 182 -10.85 14.55 10.07
C SER A 182 -9.66 14.92 10.99
N ILE A 183 -8.75 15.79 10.53
CA ILE A 183 -7.56 16.20 11.29
C ILE A 183 -7.56 17.72 11.43
N ILE A 184 -7.75 18.21 12.66
CA ILE A 184 -7.82 19.63 13.04
C ILE A 184 -6.58 20.45 12.59
N PHE A 185 -5.46 19.78 12.25
CA PHE A 185 -4.16 20.39 11.98
C PHE A 185 -3.56 20.09 10.58
N SER A 186 -4.32 19.63 9.59
CA SER A 186 -3.77 19.46 8.22
C SER A 186 -4.02 20.74 7.40
N PRO A 187 -3.03 21.61 7.15
CA PRO A 187 -3.33 22.93 6.60
C PRO A 187 -3.59 22.94 5.08
N ILE A 188 -3.42 21.81 4.37
CA ILE A 188 -3.49 21.79 2.90
C ILE A 188 -4.08 20.47 2.41
N HIS A 189 -5.22 20.52 1.71
CA HIS A 189 -5.71 19.40 0.91
C HIS A 189 -4.67 19.08 -0.18
N LYS A 190 -4.09 17.88 -0.13
CA LYS A 190 -3.16 17.43 -1.16
C LYS A 190 -3.57 16.05 -1.66
N ASN A 191 -4.12 16.00 -2.88
CA ASN A 191 -4.39 14.73 -3.56
C ASN A 191 -3.06 14.03 -3.89
N ARG A 192 -3.09 12.70 -3.88
CA ARG A 192 -1.98 11.85 -4.31
C ARG A 192 -1.56 12.14 -5.75
N ASN A 193 -0.26 12.22 -5.98
CA ASN A 193 0.34 12.42 -7.29
C ASN A 193 0.55 11.09 -8.03
N ILE A 194 -0.55 10.54 -8.55
CA ILE A 194 -0.52 9.27 -9.29
C ILE A 194 0.43 9.29 -10.50
N PRO A 195 0.53 10.36 -11.31
CA PRO A 195 1.56 10.46 -12.34
C PRO A 195 2.99 10.29 -11.81
N PHE A 196 3.31 10.91 -10.67
CA PHE A 196 4.60 10.75 -10.04
C PHE A 196 4.84 9.31 -9.61
N TYR A 197 3.89 8.67 -8.92
CA TYR A 197 4.03 7.25 -8.56
C TYR A 197 4.15 6.36 -9.80
N TYR A 198 3.48 6.71 -10.89
CA TYR A 198 3.54 5.97 -12.13
C TYR A 198 4.95 5.99 -12.75
N GLN A 199 5.56 7.17 -12.80
CA GLN A 199 6.89 7.38 -13.39
C GLN A 199 8.04 6.88 -12.51
N ASN A 200 7.80 6.71 -11.20
CA ASN A 200 8.83 6.37 -10.23
C ASN A 200 8.73 4.92 -9.73
N ARG A 201 8.24 4.00 -10.58
CA ARG A 201 8.34 2.56 -10.33
C ARG A 201 9.71 2.03 -10.78
N VAL A 202 10.08 0.85 -10.29
CA VAL A 202 11.25 0.12 -10.80
C VAL A 202 10.98 -0.34 -12.23
N ASP A 203 12.02 -0.37 -13.06
CA ASP A 203 11.94 -0.80 -14.47
C ASP A 203 11.25 -2.15 -14.67
N SER A 204 11.45 -3.10 -13.74
CA SER A 204 10.79 -4.42 -13.77
C SER A 204 9.27 -4.36 -13.66
N PHE A 205 8.72 -3.26 -13.12
CA PHE A 205 7.29 -2.96 -13.00
C PHE A 205 6.85 -1.84 -13.97
N HIS A 206 7.65 -1.53 -15.00
CA HIS A 206 7.21 -0.68 -16.10
C HIS A 206 6.10 -1.37 -16.90
N GLY A 207 5.11 -0.58 -17.30
CA GLY A 207 3.86 -1.06 -17.86
C GLY A 207 2.66 -0.30 -17.31
N LYS A 208 1.50 -0.92 -17.39
CA LYS A 208 0.23 -0.35 -16.95
C LYS A 208 0.13 -0.30 -15.43
N ILE A 209 -0.44 0.77 -14.88
CA ILE A 209 -0.87 0.79 -13.47
C ILE A 209 -2.15 -0.04 -13.33
N LYS A 210 -2.19 -0.88 -12.30
CA LYS A 210 -3.38 -1.68 -12.00
C LYS A 210 -4.39 -0.84 -11.24
N ILE A 211 -5.58 -0.69 -11.80
CA ILE A 211 -6.71 0.03 -11.20
C ILE A 211 -7.88 -0.93 -11.12
N HIS A 212 -8.54 -0.99 -9.97
CA HIS A 212 -9.70 -1.85 -9.82
C HIS A 212 -10.90 -1.35 -10.64
N ILE A 213 -11.70 -2.25 -11.20
CA ILE A 213 -12.86 -1.95 -12.07
C ILE A 213 -13.88 -1.02 -11.39
N SER A 214 -13.98 -1.05 -10.07
CA SER A 214 -14.84 -0.13 -9.31
C SER A 214 -14.47 1.34 -9.53
N VAL A 215 -13.20 1.66 -9.76
CA VAL A 215 -12.75 3.04 -10.06
C VAL A 215 -13.34 3.48 -11.39
N ILE A 216 -13.26 2.62 -12.42
CA ILE A 216 -13.82 2.90 -13.74
C ILE A 216 -15.33 3.09 -13.66
N LYS A 217 -16.04 2.19 -12.97
CA LYS A 217 -17.50 2.31 -12.73
C LYS A 217 -17.88 3.65 -12.09
N ARG A 218 -17.07 4.15 -11.15
CA ARG A 218 -17.30 5.45 -10.49
C ARG A 218 -17.05 6.62 -11.43
N LEU A 219 -15.95 6.58 -12.19
CA LEU A 219 -15.64 7.61 -13.19
C LEU A 219 -16.78 7.72 -14.22
N GLU A 220 -17.25 6.58 -14.73
CA GLU A 220 -18.31 6.52 -15.74
C GLU A 220 -19.67 6.96 -15.19
N SER A 221 -19.94 6.68 -13.92
CA SER A 221 -21.18 7.10 -13.24
C SER A 221 -21.14 8.54 -12.73
N GLY A 222 -20.01 9.24 -12.87
CA GLY A 222 -19.81 10.58 -12.30
C GLY A 222 -19.76 10.62 -10.76
N ALA A 223 -19.55 9.47 -10.11
CA ALA A 223 -19.50 9.33 -8.65
C ALA A 223 -18.14 9.77 -8.08
N LEU A 224 -17.72 11.00 -8.43
CA LEU A 224 -16.44 11.59 -8.04
C LEU A 224 -16.53 12.21 -6.63
N PRO A 225 -15.48 12.11 -5.81
CA PRO A 225 -15.43 12.84 -4.55
C PRO A 225 -15.49 14.35 -4.79
N ARG A 226 -16.23 15.09 -3.95
CA ARG A 226 -16.41 16.56 -4.11
C ARG A 226 -15.09 17.33 -4.19
N PHE A 227 -14.08 16.89 -3.44
CA PHE A 227 -12.75 17.51 -3.43
C PHE A 227 -11.93 17.25 -4.70
N LYS A 228 -12.43 16.43 -5.65
CA LYS A 228 -11.82 16.18 -6.97
C LYS A 228 -12.44 17.00 -8.11
N ILE A 229 -13.54 17.70 -7.83
CA ILE A 229 -14.33 18.43 -8.82
C ILE A 229 -14.39 19.94 -8.52
N LEU A 230 -13.44 20.45 -7.73
CA LEU A 230 -13.33 21.89 -7.51
C LEU A 230 -12.95 22.61 -8.81
N PRO A 231 -13.45 23.83 -9.05
CA PRO A 231 -13.10 24.61 -10.23
C PRO A 231 -11.58 24.70 -10.42
N TYR A 232 -11.11 24.47 -11.64
CA TYR A 232 -9.68 24.52 -12.04
C TYR A 232 -8.76 23.44 -11.45
N GLN A 233 -9.28 22.52 -10.62
CA GLN A 233 -8.49 21.41 -10.11
C GLN A 233 -8.46 20.26 -11.12
N ARG A 234 -7.25 19.90 -11.55
CA ARG A 234 -7.01 18.66 -12.32
C ARG A 234 -6.72 17.53 -11.34
N ASP A 235 -7.26 16.35 -11.61
CA ASP A 235 -6.94 15.13 -10.86
C ASP A 235 -6.08 14.19 -11.72
N TRP A 236 -5.69 13.02 -11.19
CA TRP A 236 -4.78 12.09 -11.87
C TRP A 236 -5.18 11.75 -13.31
N TYR A 237 -6.46 11.55 -13.58
CA TYR A 237 -7.02 11.22 -14.89
C TYR A 237 -6.99 12.41 -15.88
N ASP A 238 -6.70 13.63 -15.43
CA ASP A 238 -6.57 14.83 -16.26
C ASP A 238 -5.09 15.18 -16.52
N LEU A 239 -4.16 14.37 -15.99
CA LEU A 239 -2.72 14.58 -16.07
C LEU A 239 -2.05 13.48 -16.91
N PRO A 240 -0.97 13.80 -17.66
CA PRO A 240 -0.20 12.78 -18.36
C PRO A 240 0.39 11.72 -17.41
N PRO A 241 0.46 10.44 -17.82
CA PRO A 241 0.04 9.91 -19.11
C PRO A 241 -1.47 9.56 -19.19
N PHE A 242 -2.23 9.75 -18.11
CA PHE A 242 -3.62 9.28 -18.01
C PHE A 242 -4.63 10.15 -18.75
N ASN A 243 -4.31 11.43 -19.00
CA ASN A 243 -5.19 12.38 -19.68
C ASN A 243 -5.62 11.93 -21.10
N THR A 244 -4.88 11.03 -21.74
CA THR A 244 -5.24 10.47 -23.05
C THR A 244 -6.19 9.29 -22.95
N CYS A 245 -6.29 8.64 -21.79
CA CYS A 245 -7.05 7.41 -21.57
C CYS A 245 -8.54 7.61 -21.32
N PHE A 246 -9.03 8.84 -21.18
CA PHE A 246 -10.42 9.11 -20.81
C PHE A 246 -11.11 10.09 -21.76
N ASP A 247 -12.32 9.75 -22.18
CA ASP A 247 -13.24 10.69 -22.80
C ASP A 247 -14.12 11.34 -21.74
N LYS A 248 -14.31 12.67 -21.85
CA LYS A 248 -15.24 13.39 -20.97
C LYS A 248 -16.67 13.05 -21.35
N ILE A 249 -17.47 12.67 -20.37
CA ILE A 249 -18.91 12.43 -20.51
C ILE A 249 -19.65 13.31 -19.50
N ASN A 250 -20.98 13.37 -19.58
CA ASN A 250 -21.78 14.21 -18.69
C ASN A 250 -21.55 13.82 -17.21
N GLY A 251 -20.89 14.69 -16.46
CA GLY A 251 -20.55 14.49 -15.04
C GLY A 251 -19.46 13.45 -14.75
N GLY A 252 -18.83 12.84 -15.76
CA GLY A 252 -17.93 11.69 -15.57
C GLY A 252 -16.84 11.54 -16.63
N ARG A 253 -16.19 10.38 -16.63
CA ARG A 253 -15.13 10.00 -17.57
C ARG A 253 -15.30 8.56 -18.01
N LYS A 254 -15.19 8.31 -19.32
CA LYS A 254 -15.23 6.97 -19.91
C LYS A 254 -13.83 6.51 -20.28
N LEU A 255 -13.44 5.30 -19.84
CA LEU A 255 -12.12 4.73 -20.17
C LEU A 255 -12.09 4.34 -21.65
N LYS A 256 -11.03 4.72 -22.36
CA LYS A 256 -10.81 4.30 -23.74
C LYS A 256 -10.24 2.88 -23.79
N PRO A 257 -10.71 2.02 -24.73
CA PRO A 257 -10.21 0.65 -24.88
C PRO A 257 -8.70 0.56 -25.19
N ASP A 258 -8.14 1.57 -25.85
CA ASP A 258 -6.75 1.64 -26.29
C ASP A 258 -5.79 2.26 -25.25
N CYS A 259 -6.25 2.50 -24.01
CA CYS A 259 -5.41 3.06 -22.96
C CYS A 259 -4.15 2.20 -22.72
N SER A 260 -2.99 2.81 -22.95
CA SER A 260 -1.69 2.14 -22.85
C SER A 260 -1.11 2.13 -21.43
N CYS A 261 -1.61 2.96 -20.52
CA CYS A 261 -1.05 3.14 -19.18
C CYS A 261 -1.90 2.57 -18.03
N ILE A 262 -3.11 2.05 -18.29
CA ILE A 262 -4.00 1.46 -17.27
C ILE A 262 -4.32 -0.01 -17.61
N GLU A 263 -4.24 -0.85 -16.59
CA GLU A 263 -4.69 -2.24 -16.56
C GLU A 263 -5.86 -2.30 -15.57
N VAL A 264 -7.02 -2.72 -16.04
CA VAL A 264 -8.21 -2.82 -15.20
C VAL A 264 -8.26 -4.21 -14.58
N ILE A 265 -8.33 -4.26 -13.26
CA ILE A 265 -8.38 -5.49 -12.47
C ILE A 265 -9.77 -5.66 -11.85
N GLU A 266 -10.26 -6.90 -11.80
CA GLU A 266 -11.49 -7.27 -11.10
C GLU A 266 -11.25 -7.74 -9.67
#